data_AF-A0A8T3KL89-F1
#
_entry.id   AF-A0A8T3KL89-F1
#
_cell.length_a   1.000
_cell.length_b   1.000
_cell.length_c   1.000
_cell.angle_alpha   90.00
_cell.angle_beta   90.00
_cell.angle_gamma   90.00
#
_symmetry.space_group_name_H-M   'P 1'
#
loop_
_entity.id
_entity.type
_entity.pdbx_description
1 polymer ?
#
loop_
_entity_poly.entity_id
_entity_poly.type
_entity_poly.pdbx_seq_one_letter_code
_entity_poly.pdbx_strand_id
1 'polypeptide(L)' 'MNISAIGSGSSGNCYVIDDSHTKLMVECGLPIKKIQEGCGFRLHEIQACLISHGH' A
#
# COMPACT_ATOMS: atom_id res chain seq x y z
N MET A 1 -0.49 7.07 14.19
CA MET A 1 -1.00 6.08 13.24
C MET A 1 -1.78 6.80 12.16
N ASN A 2 -1.33 6.71 10.91
CA ASN A 2 -1.94 7.29 9.72
C ASN A 2 -2.28 6.16 8.74
N ILE A 3 -3.41 6.27 8.05
CA ILE A 3 -3.84 5.31 7.02
C ILE A 3 -4.09 6.10 5.74
N SER A 4 -3.36 5.75 4.68
CA SER A 4 -3.47 6.38 3.37
C SER A 4 -3.97 5.37 2.35
N ALA A 5 -5.05 5.70 1.64
CA ALA A 5 -5.54 4.88 0.54
C ALA A 5 -4.85 5.32 -0.77
N ILE A 6 -4.07 4.42 -1.37
CA ILE A 6 -3.50 4.61 -2.72
C ILE A 6 -4.56 4.22 -3.77
N GLY A 7 -5.38 3.22 -3.47
CA GLY A 7 -6.56 2.88 -4.26
C GLY A 7 -7.58 2.11 -3.45
N SER A 8 -8.85 2.33 -3.78
CA SER A 8 -9.98 1.59 -3.25
C SER A 8 -11.01 1.35 -4.36
N GLY A 9 -11.48 0.10 -4.50
CA GLY A 9 -12.52 -0.28 -5.46
C GLY A 9 -12.08 -1.30 -6.50
N SER A 10 -12.88 -1.40 -7.58
CA SER A 10 -12.76 -2.45 -8.61
C SER A 10 -11.46 -2.43 -9.41
N SER A 11 -10.75 -1.30 -9.43
CA SER A 11 -9.46 -1.17 -10.10
C SER A 11 -8.28 -1.69 -9.27
N GLY A 12 -8.54 -2.19 -8.06
CA GLY A 12 -7.53 -2.68 -7.12
C GLY A 12 -7.48 -1.86 -5.84
N ASN A 13 -7.27 -2.56 -4.73
CA ASN A 13 -7.08 -1.98 -3.42
C ASN A 13 -5.60 -1.88 -3.08
N CYS A 14 -5.20 -0.81 -2.41
CA CYS A 14 -3.87 -0.65 -1.83
C CYS A 14 -3.90 0.45 -0.76
N TYR A 15 -3.48 0.12 0.45
CA TYR A 15 -3.44 1.03 1.60
C TYR A 15 -2.06 1.00 2.25
N VAL A 16 -1.64 2.14 2.79
CA VAL A 16 -0.42 2.25 3.59
C VAL A 16 -0.81 2.66 5.01
N ILE A 17 -0.33 1.89 5.98
CA ILE A 17 -0.47 2.16 7.41
C ILE A 17 0.90 2.59 7.92
N ASP A 18 0.97 3.76 8.54
CA ASP A 18 2.21 4.38 9.03
C ASP A 18 2.04 4.75 10.51
N ASP A 19 2.85 4.15 11.40
CA ASP A 19 2.88 4.47 12.83
C ASP A 19 4.06 5.38 13.23
N SER A 20 4.71 6.00 12.24
CA SER A 20 5.97 6.78 12.32
C SER A 20 7.25 5.96 12.51
N HIS A 21 7.16 4.66 12.75
CA HIS A 21 8.32 3.77 12.89
C HIS A 21 8.32 2.65 11.83
N THR A 22 7.13 2.13 11.53
CA THR A 22 6.86 1.02 10.64
C THR A 22 5.81 1.44 9.62
N LYS A 23 6.03 1.07 8.37
CA LYS A 23 5.07 1.21 7.30
C LYS A 23 4.67 -0.15 6.77
N LEU A 24 3.38 -0.42 6.86
CA LEU A 24 2.80 -1.64 6.31
C LEU A 24 1.92 -1.29 5.13
N MET A 25 1.96 -2.13 4.11
CA MET A 25 1.01 -2.07 3.00
C MET A 25 -0.06 -3.14 3.20
N VAL A 26 -1.30 -2.80 2.90
CA VAL A 26 -2.43 -3.73 2.90
C VAL A 26 -3.00 -3.75 1.49
N GLU A 27 -3.03 -4.93 0.89
CA GLU A 27 -3.30 -5.17 -0.52
C GLU A 27 -2.24 -4.56 -1.48
N CYS A 28 -2.08 -5.20 -2.62
CA CYS A 28 -1.27 -4.72 -3.74
C CYS A 28 -2.01 -4.90 -5.08
N GLY A 29 -3.33 -4.67 -5.08
CA GLY A 29 -4.19 -4.89 -6.24
C GLY A 29 -4.02 -3.87 -7.38
N LEU A 30 -3.12 -2.89 -7.22
CA LEU A 30 -2.83 -1.87 -8.22
C LEU A 30 -1.57 -2.23 -9.02
N PRO A 31 -1.42 -1.72 -10.26
CA PRO A 31 -0.15 -1.79 -10.97
C PRO A 31 0.98 -1.18 -10.15
N ILE A 32 2.15 -1.83 -10.13
CA ILE A 32 3.29 -1.44 -9.29
C ILE A 32 3.70 0.04 -9.45
N LYS A 33 3.55 0.60 -10.66
CA LYS A 33 3.83 2.02 -10.93
C LYS A 33 2.94 2.95 -10.10
N LYS A 34 1.64 2.66 -9.99
CA LYS A 34 0.70 3.44 -9.16
C LYS A 34 1.03 3.33 -7.67
N ILE A 35 1.46 2.14 -7.24
CA ILE A 35 1.89 1.91 -5.86
C ILE A 35 3.16 2.73 -5.56
N GLN A 36 4.14 2.71 -6.47
CA GLN A 36 5.35 3.52 -6.33
C GLN A 36 5.03 5.03 -6.23
N GLU A 37 4.18 5.55 -7.11
CA GLU A 37 3.73 6.95 -7.08
C GLU A 37 3.00 7.27 -5.76
N GLY A 38 2.08 6.41 -5.31
CA GLY A 38 1.35 6.58 -4.05
C GLY A 38 2.22 6.50 -2.79
N CYS A 39 3.33 5.75 -2.84
CA CYS A 39 4.35 5.70 -1.79
C CYS A 39 5.39 6.82 -1.92
N GLY A 40 5.24 7.77 -2.85
CA GLY A 40 6.21 8.84 -3.09
C GLY A 40 7.58 8.31 -3.56
N PHE A 41 7.59 7.21 -4.31
CA PHE A 41 8.76 6.45 -4.75
C PHE A 41 9.63 5.87 -3.62
N ARG A 42 9.11 5.83 -2.38
CA ARG A 42 9.80 5.25 -1.22
C ARG A 42 9.25 3.88 -0.85
N LEU A 43 8.98 3.03 -1.83
CA LEU A 43 8.44 1.69 -1.60
C LEU A 43 9.36 0.82 -0.72
N HIS A 44 10.66 1.09 -0.73
CA HIS A 44 11.65 0.43 0.14
C HIS A 44 11.46 0.69 1.64
N GLU A 45 10.66 1.71 2.01
CA GLU A 45 10.30 1.99 3.41
C GLU A 45 9.18 1.07 3.91
N ILE A 46 8.50 0.31 3.04
CA ILE A 46 7.45 -0.64 3.43
C ILE A 46 8.10 -1.94 3.91
N GLN A 47 7.85 -2.31 5.16
CA GLN A 47 8.45 -3.51 5.78
C GLN A 47 7.75 -4.80 5.38
N ALA A 48 6.43 -4.74 5.13
CA ALA A 48 5.66 -5.90 4.68
C ALA A 48 4.38 -5.48 3.95
N CYS A 49 3.88 -6.39 3.11
CA CYS A 49 2.57 -6.30 2.49
C CYS A 49 1.67 -7.43 3.02
N LEU A 50 0.50 -7.08 3.55
CA LEU A 50 -0.52 -8.03 3.99
C LEU A 50 -1.56 -8.18 2.88
N ILE A 51 -1.84 -9.42 2.50
CA ILE A 51 -2.83 -9.77 1.48
C ILE A 51 -4.01 -10.43 2.19
N SER A 52 -5.20 -9.85 2.10
CA SER A 52 -6.39 -10.45 2.72
C SER A 52 -6.83 -11.71 2.00
N HIS A 53 -6.70 -11.76 0.67
CA HIS A 53 -7.01 -12.90 -0.17
C HIS A 53 -6.40 -12.71 -1.58
N GLY A 54 -6.21 -13.81 -2.31
CA GLY A 54 -5.91 -13.77 -3.75
C GLY A 54 -7.20 -13.98 -4.54
N HIS A 55 -7.65 -12.94 -5.25
CA HIS A 55 -8.69 -13.08 -6.28
C HIS A 55 -8.12 -13.67 -7.57
#